data_AF-A0A7C6PWW4-F1
#
_entry.id   AF-A0A7C6PWW4-F1
#
_cell.length_a   1.000
_cell.length_b   1.000
_cell.length_c   1.000
_cell.angle_alpha   90.00
_cell.angle_beta   90.00
_cell.angle_gamma   90.00
#
_symmetry.space_group_name_H-M   'P 1'
#
loop_
_entity.id
_entity.type
_entity.pdbx_description
1 polymer ?
#
loop_
_entity_poly.entity_id
_entity_poly.type
_entity_poly.pdbx_seq_one_letter_code
_entity_poly.pdbx_strand_id
1 'polypeptide(L)'
;MIHRIAEAMLTFGPLTTDKLQKLCYFAYAWYLTFYGERLFREKFEAGEQGPVCPELAKKYLEYGQGLIPKSDKKLGVIINDEELKEYLIVLYDAYGCLNSEQLTELACSEEPWLNARERLAAGGSPVYRDEEIVNWNTRKILRELSRENICFVYSGQVRM
;
A
#
# COMPACT_ATOMS: atom_id res chain seq x y z
N MET A 1 -1.60 11.11 10.82
CA MET A 1 -2.47 11.06 9.60
C MET A 1 -2.81 9.62 9.24
N ILE A 2 -1.90 8.66 9.45
CA ILE A 2 -2.13 7.23 9.23
C ILE A 2 -3.43 6.69 9.83
N HIS A 3 -3.84 7.15 11.02
CA HIS A 3 -5.07 6.71 11.65
C HIS A 3 -6.34 7.09 10.87
N ARG A 4 -6.35 8.22 10.15
CA ARG A 4 -7.46 8.62 9.28
C ARG A 4 -7.50 7.73 8.04
N ILE A 5 -6.34 7.42 7.45
CA ILE A 5 -6.24 6.50 6.31
C ILE A 5 -6.72 5.10 6.72
N ALA A 6 -6.31 4.62 7.89
CA ALA A 6 -6.76 3.33 8.41
C ALA A 6 -8.28 3.30 8.67
N GLU A 7 -8.83 4.35 9.29
CA GLU A 7 -10.28 4.46 9.49
C GLU A 7 -11.03 4.56 8.15
N ALA A 8 -10.44 5.21 7.14
CA ALA A 8 -10.97 5.27 5.78
C ALA A 8 -11.01 3.88 5.12
N MET A 9 -9.95 3.07 5.26
CA MET A 9 -9.93 1.68 4.77
C MET A 9 -11.05 0.84 5.41
N LEU A 10 -11.31 1.05 6.70
CA LEU A 10 -12.40 0.37 7.42
C LEU A 10 -13.80 0.82 6.97
N THR A 11 -13.96 1.87 6.17
CA THR A 11 -15.27 2.21 5.59
C THR A 11 -15.70 1.30 4.45
N PHE A 12 -14.76 0.58 3.83
CA PHE A 12 -15.06 -0.37 2.76
C PHE A 12 -15.51 -1.72 3.30
N GLY A 13 -15.12 -2.09 4.52
CA GLY A 13 -15.55 -3.32 5.18
C GLY A 13 -14.75 -3.61 6.46
N PRO A 14 -15.15 -4.65 7.22
CA PRO A 14 -14.33 -5.15 8.32
C PRO A 14 -13.04 -5.77 7.76
N LEU A 15 -11.91 -5.54 8.44
CA LEU A 15 -10.59 -5.97 8.01
C LEU A 15 -9.83 -6.58 9.18
N THR A 16 -8.98 -7.57 8.92
CA THR A 16 -7.99 -7.98 9.92
C THR A 16 -6.95 -6.87 10.11
N THR A 17 -6.32 -6.84 11.30
CA THR A 17 -5.19 -5.93 11.57
C THR A 17 -4.10 -6.04 10.51
N ASP A 18 -3.83 -7.27 10.09
CA ASP A 18 -2.81 -7.57 9.09
C ASP A 18 -3.13 -6.97 7.70
N LYS A 19 -4.35 -7.20 7.20
CA LYS A 19 -4.79 -6.62 5.92
C LYS A 19 -4.82 -5.09 5.97
N LEU A 20 -5.25 -4.52 7.10
CA LEU A 20 -5.27 -3.07 7.29
C LEU A 20 -3.87 -2.43 7.20
N GLN A 21 -2.85 -3.08 7.78
CA GLN A 21 -1.45 -2.64 7.68
C GLN A 21 -0.99 -2.58 6.22
N LYS A 22 -1.24 -3.65 5.45
CA LYS A 22 -0.84 -3.75 4.04
C LYS A 22 -1.57 -2.74 3.17
N LEU A 23 -2.88 -2.57 3.34
CA LEU A 23 -3.63 -1.55 2.60
C LEU A 23 -3.11 -0.14 2.90
N CYS A 24 -2.80 0.18 4.16
CA CYS A 24 -2.19 1.47 4.51
C CYS A 24 -0.78 1.63 3.94
N TYR A 25 0.02 0.55 3.88
CA TYR A 25 1.33 0.57 3.23
C TYR A 25 1.22 0.82 1.73
N PHE A 26 0.36 0.10 1.01
CA PHE A 26 0.17 0.32 -0.41
C PHE A 26 -0.37 1.73 -0.70
N ALA A 27 -1.27 2.23 0.16
CA ALA A 27 -1.72 3.62 0.10
C ALA A 27 -0.56 4.61 0.22
N TYR A 28 0.36 4.39 1.16
CA TYR A 28 1.55 5.23 1.30
C TYR A 28 2.49 5.11 0.08
N ALA A 29 2.77 3.87 -0.35
CA ALA A 29 3.77 3.58 -1.37
C ALA A 29 3.40 4.16 -2.74
N TRP A 30 2.14 4.00 -3.16
CA TRP A 30 1.66 4.54 -4.42
C TRP A 30 1.50 6.07 -4.36
N TYR A 31 1.02 6.61 -3.24
CA TYR A 31 0.87 8.05 -3.09
C TYR A 31 2.24 8.74 -3.17
N LEU A 32 3.23 8.19 -2.46
CA LEU A 32 4.61 8.65 -2.53
C LEU A 32 5.17 8.62 -3.95
N THR A 33 4.81 7.60 -4.74
CA THR A 33 5.29 7.45 -6.13
C THR A 33 4.62 8.45 -7.08
N PHE A 34 3.31 8.65 -6.97
CA PHE A 34 2.56 9.49 -7.91
C PHE A 34 2.60 10.97 -7.58
N TYR A 35 2.59 11.33 -6.29
CA TYR A 35 2.54 12.72 -5.84
C TYR A 35 3.91 13.25 -5.40
N GLY A 36 4.92 12.38 -5.28
CA GLY A 36 6.28 12.77 -4.90
C GLY A 36 6.43 13.22 -3.44
N GLU A 37 5.38 13.07 -2.63
CA GLU A 37 5.38 13.44 -1.22
C GLU A 37 4.79 12.36 -0.31
N ARG A 38 5.10 12.43 0.98
CA ARG A 38 4.62 11.43 1.94
C ARG A 38 3.16 11.66 2.28
N LEU A 39 2.33 10.62 2.11
CA LEU A 39 0.94 10.63 2.56
C LEU A 39 0.80 10.89 4.08
N PHE A 40 1.78 10.42 4.86
CA PHE A 40 1.87 10.64 6.29
C PHE A 40 3.31 10.46 6.80
N ARG A 41 3.59 10.80 8.06
CA ARG A 41 4.98 10.86 8.59
C ARG A 41 5.45 9.52 9.17
N GLU A 42 4.51 8.73 9.66
CA GLU A 42 4.71 7.43 10.27
C GLU A 42 5.39 6.48 9.28
N LYS A 43 6.27 5.62 9.80
CA LYS A 43 7.10 4.73 8.99
C LYS A 43 6.60 3.29 9.06
N PHE A 44 6.85 2.57 7.96
CA PHE A 44 6.69 1.13 7.92
C PHE A 44 8.05 0.45 8.10
N GLU A 45 7.99 -0.74 8.68
CA GLU A 45 9.11 -1.66 8.87
C GLU A 45 8.82 -2.96 8.14
N ALA A 46 9.87 -3.60 7.62
CA ALA A 46 9.79 -4.90 6.98
C ALA A 46 9.69 -6.01 8.04
N GLY A 47 8.48 -6.20 8.56
CA GLY A 47 8.12 -7.31 9.43
C GLY A 47 8.17 -8.65 8.72
N GLU A 48 8.12 -9.74 9.49
CA GLU A 48 8.14 -11.11 8.95
C GLU A 48 6.97 -11.40 8.01
N GLN A 49 5.80 -10.82 8.30
CA GLN A 49 4.58 -10.94 7.50
C GLN A 49 4.36 -9.71 6.61
N GLY A 50 5.44 -9.02 6.21
CA GLY A 50 5.37 -7.86 5.32
C GLY A 50 5.37 -6.52 6.06
N PRO A 51 4.90 -5.44 5.43
CA PRO A 51 4.99 -4.09 5.97
C PRO A 51 4.13 -3.91 7.22
N VAL A 52 4.74 -3.40 8.29
CA VAL A 52 4.07 -3.08 9.55
C VAL A 52 4.42 -1.66 9.97
N CYS A 53 3.41 -0.85 10.28
CA CYS A 53 3.59 0.40 10.99
C CYS A 53 3.36 0.16 12.49
N PRO A 54 4.37 0.35 13.36
CA PRO A 54 4.25 0.10 14.80
C PRO A 54 3.12 0.91 15.47
N GLU A 55 2.96 2.18 15.08
CA GLU A 55 1.89 3.06 15.58
C GLU A 55 0.50 2.50 15.26
N LEU A 56 0.33 1.97 14.05
CA LEU A 56 -0.93 1.36 13.63
C LEU A 56 -1.16 0.01 14.32
N ALA A 57 -0.11 -0.79 14.51
CA ALA A 57 -0.19 -2.08 15.18
C ALA A 57 -0.63 -1.90 16.63
N LYS A 58 -0.05 -0.91 17.33
CA LYS A 58 -0.43 -0.55 18.69
C LYS A 58 -1.90 -0.13 18.78
N LYS A 59 -2.40 0.66 17.83
CA LYS A 59 -3.80 1.13 17.82
C LYS A 59 -4.81 -0.01 17.74
N TYR A 60 -4.52 -1.05 16.97
CA TYR A 60 -5.44 -2.16 16.71
C TYR A 60 -5.05 -3.46 17.43
N LEU A 61 -4.17 -3.37 18.44
CA LEU A 61 -3.65 -4.52 19.16
C LEU A 61 -4.75 -5.36 19.82
N GLU A 62 -5.82 -4.72 20.31
CA GLU A 62 -6.95 -5.39 20.97
C GLU A 62 -7.68 -6.41 20.08
N TYR A 63 -7.62 -6.24 18.76
CA TYR A 63 -8.28 -7.13 17.82
C TYR A 63 -7.45 -8.38 17.51
N GLY A 64 -6.14 -8.36 17.79
CA GLY A 64 -5.25 -9.48 17.49
C GLY A 64 -5.36 -9.96 16.04
N GLN A 65 -5.69 -11.25 15.86
CA GLN A 65 -5.95 -11.89 14.57
C GLN A 65 -7.41 -11.77 14.10
N GLY A 66 -8.28 -11.18 14.92
CA GLY A 66 -9.69 -10.96 14.62
C GLY A 66 -9.93 -9.84 13.62
N LEU A 67 -11.21 -9.65 13.30
CA LEU A 67 -11.66 -8.55 12.45
C LEU A 67 -11.83 -7.28 13.28
N ILE A 68 -11.25 -6.20 12.77
CA ILE A 68 -11.58 -4.83 13.15
C ILE A 68 -12.93 -4.50 12.49
N PRO A 69 -13.93 -4.05 13.26
CA PRO A 69 -15.23 -3.68 12.73
C PRO A 69 -15.12 -2.62 11.64
N LYS A 70 -16.07 -2.69 10.70
CA LYS A 70 -16.28 -1.63 9.71
C LYS A 70 -16.52 -0.31 10.45
N SER A 71 -15.95 0.79 9.94
CA SER A 71 -16.25 2.12 10.46
C SER A 71 -17.69 2.52 10.14
N ASP A 72 -18.40 3.04 11.14
CA ASP A 72 -19.76 3.58 10.98
C ASP A 72 -19.79 4.94 10.25
N LYS A 73 -18.62 5.59 10.14
CA LYS A 73 -18.51 6.88 9.46
C LYS A 73 -18.45 6.68 7.96
N LYS A 74 -19.03 7.64 7.22
CA LYS A 74 -18.84 7.72 5.76
C LYS A 74 -17.41 8.15 5.45
N LEU A 75 -16.85 7.63 4.35
CA LEU A 75 -15.50 7.98 3.89
C LEU A 75 -15.28 9.50 3.80
N GLY A 76 -16.25 10.25 3.24
CA GLY A 76 -16.17 11.71 3.11
C GLY A 76 -16.14 12.50 4.43
N VAL A 77 -16.53 11.88 5.55
CA VAL A 77 -16.39 12.49 6.88
C VAL A 77 -14.97 12.31 7.41
N ILE A 78 -14.34 11.18 7.09
CA ILE A 78 -12.98 10.86 7.53
C ILE A 78 -11.95 11.57 6.64
N ILE A 79 -12.18 11.63 5.33
CA ILE A 79 -11.34 12.24 4.31
C ILE A 79 -12.17 13.29 3.57
N ASN A 80 -11.91 14.56 3.88
CA ASN A 80 -12.62 15.71 3.32
C ASN A 80 -11.98 16.25 2.03
N ASP A 81 -10.77 15.79 1.71
CA ASP A 81 -10.08 16.05 0.45
C ASP A 81 -10.62 15.09 -0.62
N GLU A 82 -11.14 15.62 -1.74
CA GLU A 82 -11.73 14.77 -2.78
C GLU A 82 -10.70 14.00 -3.60
N GLU A 83 -9.56 14.60 -3.92
CA GLU A 83 -8.51 13.91 -4.69
C GLU A 83 -7.96 12.72 -3.89
N LEU A 84 -7.70 12.93 -2.60
CA LEU A 84 -7.26 11.85 -1.72
C LEU A 84 -8.34 10.78 -1.58
N LYS A 85 -9.62 11.16 -1.54
CA LYS A 85 -10.72 10.20 -1.42
C LYS A 85 -10.83 9.31 -2.66
N GLU A 86 -10.81 9.90 -3.84
CA GLU A 86 -10.80 9.18 -5.12
C GLU A 86 -9.58 8.25 -5.21
N TYR A 87 -8.41 8.74 -4.82
CA TYR A 87 -7.20 7.92 -4.73
C TYR A 87 -7.37 6.69 -3.84
N LEU A 88 -7.94 6.84 -2.63
CA LEU A 88 -8.14 5.71 -1.71
C LEU A 88 -9.19 4.73 -2.23
N ILE A 89 -10.20 5.18 -2.97
CA ILE A 89 -11.19 4.31 -3.63
C ILE A 89 -10.50 3.46 -4.69
N VAL A 90 -9.75 4.07 -5.61
CA VAL A 90 -9.02 3.36 -6.67
C VAL A 90 -8.01 2.36 -6.08
N LEU A 91 -7.29 2.77 -5.03
CA LEU A 91 -6.39 1.87 -4.31
C LEU A 91 -7.14 0.67 -3.70
N TYR A 92 -8.28 0.91 -3.07
CA TYR A 92 -9.07 -0.16 -2.49
C TYR A 92 -9.66 -1.08 -3.56
N ASP A 93 -10.06 -0.56 -4.71
CA ASP A 93 -10.54 -1.38 -5.83
C ASP A 93 -9.42 -2.30 -6.37
N ALA A 94 -8.17 -1.81 -6.40
CA ALA A 94 -7.02 -2.59 -6.85
C ALA A 94 -6.57 -3.69 -5.86
N TYR A 95 -6.62 -3.42 -4.56
CA TYR A 95 -6.03 -4.30 -3.53
C TYR A 95 -7.04 -4.92 -2.56
N GLY A 96 -8.22 -4.34 -2.42
CA GLY A 96 -9.21 -4.68 -1.41
C GLY A 96 -9.84 -6.06 -1.57
N CYS A 97 -9.79 -6.64 -2.78
CA CYS A 97 -10.24 -8.01 -3.04
C CYS A 97 -9.21 -9.07 -2.57
N LEU A 98 -7.94 -8.68 -2.40
CA LEU A 98 -6.89 -9.60 -1.96
C LEU A 98 -7.02 -9.91 -0.47
N ASN A 99 -6.75 -11.15 -0.08
CA ASN A 99 -6.70 -11.54 1.31
C ASN A 99 -5.34 -11.18 1.96
N SER A 100 -5.23 -11.36 3.28
CA SER A 100 -4.01 -11.07 4.04
C SER A 100 -2.77 -11.78 3.52
N GLU A 101 -2.91 -13.06 3.13
CA GLU A 101 -1.82 -13.89 2.63
C GLU A 101 -1.34 -13.39 1.26
N GLN A 102 -2.25 -13.12 0.33
CA GLN A 102 -1.95 -12.59 -0.99
C GLN A 102 -1.26 -11.22 -0.92
N LEU A 103 -1.72 -10.34 -0.03
CA LEU A 103 -1.06 -9.05 0.22
C LEU A 103 0.32 -9.22 0.86
N THR A 104 0.50 -10.24 1.70
CA THR A 104 1.81 -10.59 2.28
C THR A 104 2.76 -11.08 1.22
N GLU A 105 2.35 -12.07 0.43
CA GLU A 105 3.15 -12.61 -0.67
C GLU A 105 3.58 -11.50 -1.62
N LEU A 106 2.63 -10.64 -2.01
CA LEU A 106 2.92 -9.49 -2.85
C LEU A 106 3.98 -8.60 -2.21
N ALA A 107 3.75 -8.09 -1.01
CA ALA A 107 4.65 -7.14 -0.37
C ALA A 107 6.04 -7.73 -0.07
N CYS A 108 6.11 -8.98 0.37
CA CYS A 108 7.37 -9.67 0.68
C CYS A 108 8.17 -10.05 -0.57
N SER A 109 7.53 -10.09 -1.75
CA SER A 109 8.22 -10.28 -3.03
C SER A 109 8.86 -9.00 -3.59
N GLU A 110 8.53 -7.83 -3.03
CA GLU A 110 8.99 -6.55 -3.54
C GLU A 110 10.39 -6.18 -3.02
N GLU A 111 11.20 -5.56 -3.88
CA GLU A 111 12.54 -5.09 -3.51
C GLU A 111 12.58 -4.21 -2.24
N PRO A 112 11.64 -3.28 -1.97
CA PRO A 112 11.69 -2.46 -0.76
C PRO A 112 11.62 -3.30 0.53
N TRP A 113 10.87 -4.41 0.53
CA TRP A 113 10.83 -5.32 1.68
C TRP A 113 12.13 -6.12 1.78
N LEU A 114 12.59 -6.69 0.66
CA LEU A 114 13.84 -7.48 0.61
C LEU A 114 15.04 -6.65 1.09
N ASN A 115 15.20 -5.44 0.57
CA ASN A 115 16.29 -4.53 0.93
C ASN A 115 16.26 -4.18 2.43
N ALA A 116 15.07 -3.95 2.98
CA ALA A 116 14.91 -3.67 4.41
C ALA A 116 15.21 -4.89 5.29
N ARG A 117 14.86 -6.11 4.86
CA ARG A 117 15.20 -7.37 5.55
C ARG A 117 16.69 -7.68 5.50
N GLU A 118 17.34 -7.45 4.37
CA GLU A 118 18.80 -7.57 4.23
C GLU A 118 19.52 -6.57 5.14
N ARG A 119 19.07 -5.31 5.16
CA ARG A 119 19.59 -4.31 6.10
C ARG A 119 19.43 -4.76 7.54
N LEU A 120 18.28 -5.31 7.93
CA LEU A 120 18.05 -5.83 9.27
C LEU A 120 19.00 -6.99 9.60
N ALA A 121 19.21 -7.93 8.68
CA ALA A 121 20.13 -9.06 8.86
C ALA A 121 21.58 -8.61 9.06
N ALA A 122 21.96 -7.46 8.47
CA ALA A 122 23.26 -6.82 8.69
C ALA A 122 23.33 -5.96 9.97
N GLY A 123 22.32 -6.00 10.84
CA GLY A 123 22.24 -5.22 12.08
C GLY A 123 21.75 -3.78 11.90
N GLY A 124 21.22 -3.45 10.72
CA GLY A 124 20.64 -2.15 10.40
C GLY A 124 19.16 -2.02 10.73
N SER A 125 18.56 -0.91 10.31
CA SER A 125 17.13 -0.63 10.52
C SER A 125 16.24 -1.39 9.52
N PRO A 126 15.11 -1.98 9.97
CA PRO A 126 14.11 -2.63 9.11
C PRO A 126 13.17 -1.62 8.42
N VAL A 127 13.35 -0.32 8.66
CA VAL A 127 12.48 0.73 8.10
C VAL A 127 12.64 0.79 6.58
N TYR A 128 11.52 0.83 5.86
CA TYR A 128 11.51 1.05 4.42
C TYR A 128 12.06 2.45 4.08
N ARG A 129 12.88 2.55 3.03
CA ARG A 129 13.28 3.85 2.50
C ARG A 129 12.34 4.28 1.39
N ASP A 130 11.97 5.56 1.41
CA ASP A 130 11.03 6.14 0.45
C ASP A 130 11.57 6.02 -0.99
N GLU A 131 12.86 6.24 -1.19
CA GLU A 131 13.52 6.10 -2.49
C GLU A 131 13.45 4.66 -3.03
N GLU A 132 13.59 3.65 -2.16
CA GLU A 132 13.49 2.24 -2.56
C GLU A 132 12.07 1.92 -3.06
N ILE A 133 11.05 2.43 -2.35
CA ILE A 133 9.64 2.29 -2.72
C ILE A 133 9.37 2.95 -4.09
N VAL A 134 9.77 4.21 -4.25
CA VAL A 134 9.53 4.97 -5.49
C VAL A 134 10.23 4.31 -6.68
N ASN A 135 11.49 3.91 -6.50
CA ASN A 135 12.26 3.24 -7.55
C ASN A 135 11.62 1.93 -7.98
N TRP A 136 11.17 1.10 -7.03
CA TRP A 136 10.50 -0.16 -7.32
C TRP A 136 9.18 0.06 -8.07
N ASN A 137 8.31 0.94 -7.56
CA ASN A 137 7.02 1.22 -8.17
C ASN A 137 7.15 1.81 -9.58
N THR A 138 8.11 2.73 -9.78
CA THR A 138 8.42 3.30 -11.09
C THR A 138 8.86 2.20 -12.07
N ARG A 139 9.73 1.29 -11.65
CA ARG A 139 10.15 0.16 -12.51
C ARG A 139 9.00 -0.80 -12.82
N LYS A 140 8.07 -1.05 -11.89
CA LYS A 140 6.87 -1.85 -12.17
C LYS A 140 6.05 -1.23 -13.30
N ILE A 141 5.76 0.06 -13.21
CA ILE A 141 5.02 0.79 -14.25
C ILE A 141 5.76 0.71 -15.59
N LEU A 142 7.06 1.03 -15.62
CA LEU A 142 7.84 1.01 -16.86
C LEU A 142 7.88 -0.38 -17.51
N ARG A 143 7.91 -1.45 -16.72
CA ARG A 143 7.84 -2.83 -17.23
C ARG A 143 6.49 -3.11 -17.87
N GLU A 144 5.39 -2.72 -17.25
CA GLU A 144 4.05 -2.92 -17.86
C GLU A 144 3.87 -2.07 -19.12
N LEU A 145 4.29 -0.80 -19.12
CA LEU A 145 4.25 0.04 -20.34
C LEU A 145 5.10 -0.54 -21.48
N SER A 146 6.22 -1.19 -21.16
CA SER A 146 7.05 -1.87 -22.16
C SER A 146 6.40 -3.15 -22.71
N ARG A 147 5.61 -3.86 -21.90
CA ARG A 147 4.89 -5.08 -22.30
C ARG A 147 3.70 -4.77 -23.18
N GLU A 148 2.97 -3.70 -22.87
CA GLU A 148 1.81 -3.25 -23.65
C GLU A 148 2.19 -2.69 -25.02
N ASN A 149 3.49 -2.54 -25.30
CA ASN A 149 4.00 -2.23 -26.64
C ASN A 149 3.29 -0.97 -27.18
N ILE A 150 3.27 0.11 -26.38
CA ILE A 150 2.50 1.34 -26.64
C ILE A 150 2.67 1.87 -28.06
N CYS A 151 3.85 1.72 -28.66
CA CYS A 151 4.12 2.07 -30.05
C CYS A 151 3.20 1.36 -31.06
N PHE A 152 2.74 0.13 -30.79
CA PHE A 152 1.79 -0.62 -31.62
C PHE A 152 0.36 -0.09 -31.52
N VAL A 153 -0.02 0.49 -30.38
CA VAL A 153 -1.33 1.14 -30.21
C VAL A 153 -1.45 2.37 -31.10
N TYR A 154 -0.34 3.08 -31.34
CA TYR A 154 -0.30 4.29 -32.17
C TYR A 154 0.17 4.05 -33.62
N SER A 155 0.71 2.88 -33.97
CA SER A 155 1.22 2.59 -35.33
C SER A 155 0.21 1.95 -36.29
N GLY A 156 -1.05 1.74 -35.87
CA GLY A 156 -2.17 1.64 -36.80
C GLY A 156 -2.10 0.54 -37.87
N GLN A 157 -1.55 -0.64 -37.58
CA GLN A 157 -1.81 -1.82 -38.42
C GLN A 157 -3.08 -2.53 -37.92
N VAL A 158 -4.21 -2.11 -38.48
CA VAL A 158 -5.45 -2.90 -38.50
C VAL A 158 -5.12 -4.25 -39.13
N ARG A 159 -5.23 -5.34 -38.36
CA ARG A 159 -5.24 -6.69 -38.94
C ARG A 159 -6.51 -6.84 -39.78
N MET A 160 -6.35 -6.94 -41.10
CA MET A 160 -7.32 -7.59 -41.98
C MET A 160 -7.16 -9.10 -41.90
#